data_AF-X0TSS7-F1
#
_entry.id   AF-X0TSS7-F1
#
_cell.length_a   1.000
_cell.length_b   1.000
_cell.length_c   1.000
_cell.angle_alpha   90.00
_cell.angle_beta   90.00
_cell.angle_gamma   90.00
#
_symmetry.space_group_name_H-M   'P 1'
#
loop_
_entity.id
_entity.type
_entity.pdbx_description
1 polymer ?
#
loop_
_entity_poly.entity_id
_entity_poly.type
_entity_poly.pdbx_seq_one_letter_code
_entity_poly.pdbx_strand_id
1 'polypeptide(L)'
;MNKNATKIPRCAECKLEKKICNQEDGTGPAYCPTINLSDVIRASLTEYEGSTIKKFAMNATIQEGECYVNKGKDSPHVRYAIK
;
A
#
# COMPACT_ATOMS: atom_id res chain seq x y z
N MET A 1 20.12 -26.71 -4.68
CA MET A 1 19.24 -25.61 -5.12
C MET A 1 19.14 -24.61 -3.96
N ASN A 2 19.55 -23.36 -4.19
CA ASN A 2 19.69 -22.33 -3.15
C ASN A 2 18.35 -22.09 -2.43
N LYS A 3 18.29 -22.34 -1.12
CA LYS A 3 17.08 -22.24 -0.28
C LYS A 3 16.67 -20.79 0.07
N ASN A 4 17.34 -19.77 -0.49
CA ASN A 4 17.06 -18.36 -0.23
C ASN A 4 16.78 -17.58 -1.53
N ALA A 5 15.86 -18.06 -2.35
CA ALA A 5 15.26 -17.21 -3.37
C ALA A 5 14.28 -16.26 -2.67
N THR A 6 14.65 -14.98 -2.55
CA THR A 6 13.76 -13.92 -2.06
C THR A 6 12.43 -13.99 -2.82
N LYS A 7 11.32 -14.22 -2.12
CA LYS A 7 9.99 -14.23 -2.72
C LYS A 7 9.59 -12.79 -3.04
N ILE A 8 9.79 -12.37 -4.27
CA ILE A 8 9.47 -11.03 -4.75
C ILE A 8 7.94 -10.93 -4.98
N PRO A 9 7.24 -9.98 -4.35
CA PRO A 9 5.83 -9.71 -4.64
C PRO A 9 5.62 -9.26 -6.08
N ARG A 10 4.63 -9.83 -6.77
CA ARG A 10 4.31 -9.53 -8.19
C ARG A 10 2.91 -8.91 -8.35
N CYS A 11 2.52 -8.02 -7.44
CA CYS A 11 1.16 -7.44 -7.39
C CYS A 11 0.72 -6.77 -8.69
N ALA A 12 1.65 -6.12 -9.40
CA ALA A 12 1.37 -5.44 -10.67
C ALA A 12 0.90 -6.42 -11.78
N GLU A 13 1.21 -7.70 -11.64
CA GLU A 13 0.78 -8.74 -12.59
C GLU A 13 -0.58 -9.36 -12.23
N CYS A 14 -1.18 -8.98 -11.09
CA CYS A 14 -2.44 -9.56 -10.65
C CYS A 14 -3.61 -9.10 -11.55
N LYS A 15 -4.14 -10.03 -12.35
CA LYS A 15 -5.26 -9.81 -13.28
C LYS A 15 -6.63 -10.23 -12.73
N LEU A 16 -6.70 -10.70 -11.48
CA LEU A 16 -7.98 -11.09 -10.88
C LEU A 16 -8.88 -9.86 -10.71
N GLU A 17 -10.15 -9.99 -11.09
CA GLU A 17 -11.17 -8.96 -10.83
C GLU A 17 -11.52 -8.94 -9.33
N LYS A 18 -11.76 -10.13 -8.76
CA LYS A 18 -12.11 -10.31 -7.35
C LYS A 18 -10.87 -10.58 -6.48
N LYS A 19 -10.18 -9.51 -6.10
CA LYS A 19 -8.89 -9.57 -5.37
C LYS A 19 -9.10 -9.70 -3.86
N ILE A 20 -8.42 -10.68 -3.24
CA ILE A 20 -8.44 -10.88 -1.78
C ILE A 20 -7.93 -9.66 -0.98
N CYS A 21 -7.10 -8.80 -1.57
CA CYS A 21 -6.64 -7.58 -0.90
C CYS A 21 -7.67 -6.45 -0.89
N ASN A 22 -8.79 -6.59 -1.60
CA ASN A 22 -9.84 -5.59 -1.71
C ASN A 22 -11.20 -6.09 -1.20
N GLN A 23 -11.45 -7.40 -1.28
CA GLN A 23 -12.72 -8.03 -0.91
C GLN A 23 -12.44 -9.26 -0.04
N GLU A 24 -13.21 -9.41 1.04
CA GLU A 24 -13.02 -10.47 2.04
C GLU A 24 -13.15 -11.88 1.46
N ASP A 25 -14.05 -12.06 0.48
CA ASP A 25 -14.30 -13.32 -0.23
C ASP A 25 -13.60 -13.37 -1.62
N GLY A 26 -12.58 -12.52 -1.80
CA GLY A 26 -11.73 -12.50 -2.99
C GLY A 26 -10.67 -13.61 -2.99
N THR A 27 -10.01 -13.78 -4.13
CA THR A 27 -8.92 -14.78 -4.29
C THR A 27 -7.61 -14.11 -4.70
N GLY A 28 -6.53 -14.89 -4.72
CA GLY A 28 -5.21 -14.42 -5.12
C GLY A 28 -4.50 -15.43 -6.02
N PRO A 29 -3.63 -14.99 -6.95
CA PRO A 29 -2.80 -15.90 -7.74
C PRO A 29 -1.79 -16.63 -6.86
N ALA A 30 -1.12 -17.66 -7.40
CA ALA A 30 -0.12 -18.45 -6.68
C ALA A 30 1.04 -17.61 -6.08
N TYR A 31 1.32 -16.43 -6.64
CA TYR A 31 2.34 -15.50 -6.16
C TYR A 31 1.78 -14.35 -5.29
N CYS A 32 0.50 -14.40 -4.89
CA CYS A 32 -0.14 -13.34 -4.11
C CYS A 32 0.56 -13.15 -2.75
N PRO A 33 1.09 -11.96 -2.44
CA PRO A 33 1.75 -11.74 -1.14
C PRO A 33 0.75 -11.77 0.02
N THR A 34 -0.50 -11.35 -0.19
CA THR A 34 -1.56 -11.40 0.82
C THR A 34 -1.80 -12.81 1.35
N ILE A 35 -1.69 -13.83 0.48
CA ILE A 35 -1.87 -15.25 0.86
C ILE A 35 -0.55 -15.86 1.34
N ASN A 36 0.57 -15.56 0.67
CA ASN A 36 1.81 -16.33 0.85
C ASN A 36 2.84 -15.70 1.80
N LEU A 37 2.62 -14.45 2.25
CA LEU A 37 3.56 -13.69 3.10
C LEU A 37 2.87 -13.14 4.36
N SER A 38 2.03 -13.95 5.00
CA SER A 38 1.29 -13.58 6.22
C SER A 38 2.20 -13.10 7.36
N ASP A 39 3.39 -13.68 7.51
CA ASP A 39 4.35 -13.26 8.54
C ASP A 39 4.91 -11.86 8.30
N VAL A 40 5.16 -11.50 7.03
CA VAL A 40 5.60 -10.15 6.66
C VAL A 40 4.48 -9.15 6.94
N ILE A 41 3.23 -9.49 6.62
CA ILE A 41 2.08 -8.64 6.90
C ILE A 41 1.96 -8.39 8.40
N ARG A 42 2.05 -9.45 9.21
CA ARG A 42 1.98 -9.36 10.67
C ARG A 42 3.09 -8.47 11.23
N ALA A 43 4.34 -8.70 10.82
CA ALA A 43 5.48 -7.90 11.25
C ALA A 43 5.33 -6.42 10.87
N SER A 44 4.91 -6.13 9.64
CA SER A 44 4.65 -4.77 9.18
C SER A 44 3.54 -4.08 9.97
N LEU A 45 2.45 -4.79 10.29
CA LEU A 45 1.36 -4.25 11.11
C LEU A 45 1.82 -3.98 12.55
N THR A 46 2.61 -4.88 13.13
CA THR A 46 3.20 -4.65 14.47
C THR A 46 4.08 -3.40 14.47
N GLU A 47 4.93 -3.23 13.46
CA GLU A 47 5.81 -2.07 13.36
C GLU A 47 5.03 -0.77 13.12
N TYR A 48 3.94 -0.84 12.34
CA TYR A 48 3.05 0.30 12.10
C TYR A 48 2.41 0.86 13.38
N GLU A 49 2.13 0.01 14.38
CA GLU A 49 1.58 0.46 15.67
C GLU A 49 2.58 1.26 16.51
N GLY A 50 3.87 1.27 16.14
CA GLY A 50 4.86 2.14 16.76
C GLY A 50 4.47 3.62 16.66
N SER A 51 4.52 4.36 17.79
CA SER A 51 3.98 5.73 17.88
C SER A 51 4.57 6.71 16.85
N THR A 52 5.86 6.59 16.57
CA THR A 52 6.56 7.42 15.56
C THR A 52 6.11 7.09 14.14
N ILE A 53 6.04 5.81 13.79
CA ILE A 53 5.65 5.36 12.44
C ILE A 53 4.19 5.70 12.17
N LYS A 54 3.31 5.44 13.13
CA LYS A 54 1.89 5.79 13.06
C LYS A 54 1.69 7.30 12.85
N LYS A 55 2.41 8.13 13.61
CA LYS A 55 2.34 9.59 13.47
C LYS A 55 2.89 10.08 12.13
N PHE A 56 3.97 9.48 11.65
CA PHE A 56 4.52 9.75 10.33
C PHE A 56 3.49 9.44 9.23
N ALA A 57 2.91 8.23 9.26
CA ALA A 57 1.91 7.82 8.29
C ALA A 57 0.68 8.73 8.31
N MET A 58 0.18 9.08 9.50
CA MET A 58 -0.93 10.02 9.66
C MET A 58 -0.62 11.39 9.02
N ASN A 59 0.55 11.96 9.29
CA ASN A 59 0.94 13.25 8.73
C ASN A 59 1.10 13.18 7.20
N ALA A 60 1.64 12.08 6.66
CA ALA A 60 1.75 11.87 5.21
C ALA A 60 0.36 11.79 4.55
N THR A 61 -0.60 11.09 5.19
CA THR A 61 -1.99 11.04 4.72
C THR A 61 -2.65 12.42 4.74
N ILE A 62 -2.43 13.23 5.79
CA ILE A 62 -2.95 14.60 5.85
C ILE A 62 -2.38 15.44 4.71
N GLN A 63 -1.07 15.41 4.50
CA GLN A 63 -0.41 16.14 3.41
C GLN A 63 -0.94 15.73 2.03
N GLU A 64 -1.16 14.44 1.79
CA GLU A 64 -1.72 13.95 0.53
C GLU A 64 -3.17 14.42 0.34
N GLY A 65 -3.98 14.37 1.40
CA GLY A 65 -5.34 14.89 1.39
C GLY A 65 -5.39 16.38 1.08
N GLU A 66 -4.52 17.18 1.71
CA GLU A 66 -4.37 18.61 1.45
C GLU A 66 -3.92 18.88 0.01
N CYS A 67 -3.01 18.07 -0.53
CA CYS A 67 -2.55 18.20 -1.93
C CYS A 67 -3.68 17.99 -2.94
N TYR A 68 -4.66 17.13 -2.63
CA TYR A 68 -5.74 16.78 -3.54
C TYR A 68 -7.09 17.45 -3.26
N VAL A 69 -7.25 18.21 -2.17
CA VAL A 69 -8.54 18.77 -1.71
C VAL A 69 -9.24 19.62 -2.78
N ASN A 70 -8.49 20.30 -3.64
CA ASN A 70 -9.01 21.16 -4.70
C ASN A 70 -8.71 20.63 -6.11
N LYS A 71 -8.32 19.37 -6.29
CA LYS A 71 -7.93 18.82 -7.60
C LYS A 71 -8.96 19.04 -8.72
N GLY A 72 -10.25 19.10 -8.39
CA GLY A 72 -11.33 19.38 -9.35
C GLY A 72 -11.63 20.86 -9.60
N LYS A 73 -11.05 21.77 -8.81
CA LYS A 73 -11.25 23.23 -8.87
C LYS A 73 -9.99 23.98 -9.29
N ASP A 74 -8.83 23.53 -8.80
CA ASP A 74 -7.52 24.07 -9.14
C ASP A 74 -7.03 23.47 -10.47
N SER A 75 -6.32 24.26 -11.25
CA SER A 75 -5.80 23.80 -12.55
C SER A 75 -4.96 22.53 -12.36
N PRO A 76 -5.25 21.42 -13.07
CA PRO A 76 -4.67 20.09 -12.83
C PRO A 76 -3.16 19.98 -13.08
N HIS A 77 -2.50 21.08 -13.45
CA HIS A 77 -1.07 21.16 -13.79
C HIS A 77 -0.26 22.00 -12.81
N VAL A 78 -0.90 22.59 -11.80
CA VAL A 78 -0.21 23.49 -10.87
C VAL A 78 0.25 22.71 -9.64
N ARG A 79 1.53 22.28 -9.68
CA ARG A 79 2.27 21.71 -8.55
C ARG A 79 3.10 22.81 -7.89
N TYR A 80 2.48 23.77 -7.21
CA TYR A 80 3.29 24.64 -6.35
C TYR A 80 3.32 24.06 -4.94
N ALA A 81 4.54 23.78 -4.45
CA ALA A 81 4.78 23.74 -3.02
C ALA A 81 4.44 25.14 -2.49
N ILE A 82 3.39 25.22 -1.67
CA ILE A 82 3.04 26.46 -0.99
C ILE A 82 4.23 26.83 -0.09
N LYS A 83 4.78 28.02 -0.31
CA LYS A 83 5.85 28.61 0.52
C LYS A 83 5.32 29.00 1.89
#